data_AF-A0A2N3ALY0-F1
#
_entry.id   AF-A0A2N3ALY0-F1
#
_cell.length_a   1.000
_cell.length_b   1.000
_cell.length_c   1.000
_cell.angle_alpha   90.00
_cell.angle_beta   90.00
_cell.angle_gamma   90.00
#
_symmetry.space_group_name_H-M   'P 1'
#
loop_
_entity.id
_entity.type
_entity.pdbx_description
1 polymer ?
#
loop_
_entity_poly.entity_id
_entity_poly.type
_entity_poly.pdbx_seq_one_letter_code
_entity_poly.pdbx_strand_id
1 'polypeptide(L)' 'MSLYDYEESKKITAEGPSFASLIMAAAWKADTLKFGKLKSAFPEIIEEFEKRYFTGGAYHEDNREH' A
#
# COMPACT_ATOMS: atom_id res chain seq x y z
N MET A 1 7.05 16.39 7.72
CA MET A 1 7.23 15.61 8.96
C MET A 1 7.40 16.59 10.09
N SER A 2 6.62 16.38 11.15
CA SER A 2 6.62 17.15 12.40
C SER A 2 7.08 16.28 13.57
N LEU A 3 7.30 16.88 14.74
CA LEU A 3 7.54 16.13 15.98
C LEU A 3 6.40 15.16 16.28
N TYR A 4 5.16 15.55 15.98
CA TYR A 4 3.98 14.71 16.13
C TYR A 4 4.06 13.45 15.27
N ASP A 5 4.41 13.57 13.98
CA ASP A 5 4.56 12.40 13.08
C ASP A 5 5.65 11.43 13.60
N TYR A 6 6.72 11.97 14.17
CA TYR A 6 7.78 11.16 14.77
C TYR A 6 7.31 10.43 16.02
N GLU A 7 6.55 11.08 16.90
CA GLU A 7 6.00 10.43 18.09
C GLU A 7 4.97 9.34 17.75
N GLU A 8 4.11 9.58 16.77
CA GLU A 8 3.19 8.57 16.24
C GLU A 8 3.96 7.38 15.64
N SER A 9 5.08 7.64 14.94
CA SER A 9 5.90 6.55 14.39
C SER A 9 6.46 5.61 15.47
N LYS A 10 6.79 6.13 16.66
CA LYS A 10 7.23 5.30 17.81
C LYS A 10 6.09 4.41 18.32
N LYS A 11 4.86 4.93 18.37
CA LYS A 11 3.68 4.16 18.80
C LYS A 11 3.39 3.02 17.83
N ILE A 12 3.36 3.33 16.53
CA ILE A 12 3.20 2.34 15.46
C ILE A 12 4.29 1.26 15.57
N THR A 13 5.54 1.65 15.82
CA THR A 13 6.64 0.69 15.99
C THR A 13 6.43 -0.23 17.20
N ALA A 14 5.93 0.32 18.31
CA ALA A 14 5.65 -0.45 19.53
C ALA A 14 4.53 -1.49 19.35
N GLU A 15 3.58 -1.24 18.45
CA GLU A 15 2.52 -2.21 18.09
C GLU A 15 3.05 -3.40 17.27
N GLY A 16 4.29 -3.33 16.77
CA GLY A 16 4.96 -4.40 16.04
C GLY A 16 4.34 -4.81 14.69
N PRO A 17 3.73 -3.92 13.89
CA PRO A 17 3.25 -4.27 12.57
C PRO A 17 4.43 -4.69 11.68
N SER A 18 4.18 -5.64 10.78
CA SER A 18 5.18 -6.00 9.78
C SER A 18 5.47 -4.80 8.85
N PHE A 19 6.68 -4.74 8.31
CA PHE A 19 7.05 -3.70 7.34
C PHE A 19 6.09 -3.70 6.13
N ALA A 20 5.69 -4.88 5.64
CA ALA A 20 4.73 -5.00 4.55
C ALA A 20 3.37 -4.38 4.92
N SER A 21 2.88 -4.60 6.14
CA SER A 21 1.64 -3.99 6.63
C SER A 21 1.74 -2.46 6.66
N LEU A 22 2.90 -1.90 7.00
CA LEU A 22 3.13 -0.44 6.97
C LEU A 22 3.10 0.12 5.55
N ILE A 23 3.73 -0.56 4.59
CA ILE A 23 3.70 -0.16 3.18
C ILE A 23 2.27 -0.24 2.62
N MET A 24 1.51 -1.30 2.95
CA MET A 24 0.09 -1.41 2.57
C MET A 24 -0.77 -0.30 3.19
N ALA A 25 -0.55 0.04 4.48
CA ALA A 25 -1.23 1.16 5.13
C ALA A 25 -0.86 2.52 4.53
N ALA A 26 0.39 2.69 4.10
CA ALA A 26 0.80 3.87 3.35
C ALA A 26 0.13 3.94 1.98
N ALA A 27 0.02 2.81 1.28
CA ALA A 27 -0.67 2.71 -0.01
C ALA A 27 -2.15 3.10 0.09
N TRP A 28 -2.85 2.67 1.15
CA TRP A 28 -4.23 3.09 1.46
C TRP A 28 -4.42 4.62 1.54
N LYS A 29 -3.41 5.36 2.02
CA LYS A 29 -3.46 6.81 2.22
C LYS A 29 -2.81 7.62 1.10
N ALA A 30 -2.20 6.95 0.12
CA ALA A 30 -1.39 7.60 -0.89
C ALA A 30 -2.27 8.25 -1.98
N ASP A 31 -1.88 9.44 -2.41
CA ASP A 31 -2.32 9.98 -3.70
C ASP A 31 -1.65 9.22 -4.86
N THR A 32 -2.10 9.45 -6.09
CA THR A 32 -1.59 8.76 -7.29
C THR A 32 -0.06 8.84 -7.43
N LEU A 33 0.55 9.98 -7.10
CA LEU A 33 1.99 10.17 -7.23
C LEU A 33 2.77 9.38 -6.17
N LYS A 34 2.33 9.44 -4.91
CA LYS A 34 2.94 8.66 -3.83
C LYS A 34 2.71 7.16 -4.01
N PHE A 35 1.55 6.77 -4.51
CA PHE A 35 1.23 5.39 -4.83
C PHE A 35 2.16 4.86 -5.93
N GLY A 36 2.38 5.63 -7.00
CA GLY A 36 3.34 5.27 -8.05
C GLY A 36 4.78 5.08 -7.52
N LYS A 37 5.20 5.92 -6.56
CA LYS A 37 6.50 5.76 -5.89
C LYS A 37 6.56 4.48 -5.04
N LEU A 38 5.51 4.21 -4.27
CA LEU A 38 5.42 2.97 -3.47
C LEU A 38 5.42 1.73 -4.37
N LYS A 39 4.68 1.76 -5.47
CA LYS A 39 4.65 0.68 -6.48
C LYS A 39 6.02 0.43 -7.10
N SER A 40 6.77 1.49 -7.38
CA SER A 40 8.12 1.37 -7.94
C SER A 40 9.14 0.82 -6.92
N ALA A 41 9.01 1.19 -5.65
CA ALA A 41 9.96 0.80 -4.60
C ALA A 41 9.69 -0.58 -4.00
N PHE A 42 8.42 -0.98 -3.90
CA PHE A 42 7.97 -2.23 -3.25
C PHE A 42 6.94 -2.97 -4.12
N PRO A 43 7.29 -3.35 -5.36
CA PRO A 43 6.34 -3.89 -6.33
C PRO A 43 5.59 -5.12 -5.81
N GLU A 44 6.27 -6.07 -5.17
CA GLU A 44 5.63 -7.30 -4.66
C GLU A 44 4.57 -7.03 -3.58
N ILE A 45 4.83 -6.08 -2.67
CA ILE A 45 3.88 -5.70 -1.61
C ILE A 45 2.68 -4.97 -2.20
N ILE A 46 2.91 -4.10 -3.19
CA ILE A 46 1.84 -3.34 -3.84
C ILE A 46 1.01 -4.21 -4.77
N GLU A 47 1.59 -5.18 -5.47
CA GLU A 47 0.83 -6.15 -6.26
C GLU A 47 -0.11 -6.98 -5.38
N GLU A 48 0.36 -7.46 -4.21
CA GLU A 48 -0.49 -8.18 -3.26
C GLU A 48 -1.60 -7.27 -2.68
N PHE A 49 -1.25 -6.01 -2.40
CA PHE A 49 -2.22 -5.00 -1.99
C PHE A 49 -3.30 -4.78 -3.05
N GLU A 50 -2.90 -4.53 -4.30
CA GLU A 50 -3.81 -4.31 -5.43
C GLU A 50 -4.67 -5.56 -5.66
N LYS A 51 -4.09 -6.77 -5.63
CA LYS A 51 -4.86 -8.01 -5.70
C LYS A 51 -5.97 -8.02 -4.66
N ARG A 52 -5.68 -7.80 -3.38
CA ARG A 52 -6.71 -7.83 -2.32
C ARG A 52 -7.69 -6.67 -2.37
N TYR A 53 -7.23 -5.48 -2.76
CA TYR A 53 -8.06 -4.29 -2.85
C TYR A 53 -9.07 -4.39 -4.00
N PHE A 54 -8.62 -4.86 -5.17
CA PHE A 54 -9.42 -4.92 -6.37
C PHE A 54 -10.08 -6.28 -6.63
N THR A 55 -9.68 -7.37 -5.96
CA THR A 55 -10.45 -8.64 -6.02
C THR A 55 -11.81 -8.56 -5.34
N GLY A 56 -12.07 -7.51 -4.54
CA GLY A 56 -13.41 -7.15 -4.06
C GLY A 56 -14.21 -6.25 -5.03
N GLY A 57 -13.61 -5.82 -6.15
CA GLY A 57 -14.19 -4.92 -7.13
C GLY A 57 -13.82 -5.35 -8.55
N ALA A 58 -14.36 -6.49 -8.98
CA ALA A 58 -14.45 -6.90 -10.38
C ALA A 58 -13.22 -6.57 -11.26
N TYR A 59 -12.12 -7.31 -11.11
CA TYR A 59 -11.33 -7.66 -12.28
C TYR A 59 -12.09 -8.76 -13.04
N HIS A 60 -13.13 -8.37 -13.78
CA HIS A 60 -13.49 -9.15 -14.96
C HIS A 60 -12.28 -9.05 -15.89
N GLU A 61 -11.55 -10.16 -16.01
CA GLU A 61 -10.59 -10.36 -17.09
C GLU A 61 -11.32 -10.08 -18.41
N ASP A 62 -11.08 -8.90 -18.96
CA ASP A 62 -11.44 -8.56 -20.33
C ASP A 62 -10.51 -9.38 -21.23
N ASN A 63 -10.89 -10.63 -21.48
CA ASN A 63 -10.38 -11.45 -22.57
C ASN A 63 -10.77 -10.78 -23.89
N ARG A 64 -10.05 -9.71 -24.26
CA ARG A 64 -9.98 -9.28 -25.66
C ARG A 64 -9.06 -10.22 -26.41
N GLU A 65 -9.64 -11.36 -26.79
CA GLU A 65 -9.14 -12.19 -27.87
C GLU A 65 -9.06 -11.34 -29.14
N HIS A 66 -7.90 -11.41 -29.81
CA HIS A 66 -7.60 -10.78 -31.08
C HIS A 66 -7.62 -11.83 -32.19
#